data_AF-A0AAD2PWL9-F1
#
_entry.id   AF-A0AAD2PWL9-F1
#
_cell.length_a   1.000
_cell.length_b   1.000
_cell.length_c   1.000
_cell.angle_alpha   90.00
_cell.angle_beta   90.00
_cell.angle_gamma   90.00
#
_symmetry.space_group_name_H-M   'P 1'
#
loop_
_entity.id
_entity.type
_entity.pdbx_description
1 polymer ?
#
loop_
_entity_poly.entity_id
_entity_poly.type
_entity_poly.pdbx_seq_one_letter_code
_entity_poly.pdbx_strand_id
1 'polypeptide(L)'
;MSTQLSKAYTGEDVNDLKFDVEAPEELPSDELEDEDEEPVKNSRGMILHAVIVSSLAMIGLYALTLVTFAGTTLMTAAFVAFGVGGCVMVAEVKLSKMDTFRTIHNRLRKDVNVFAGENVKLTKANDALNLQVFMLKENEQRFQALAAEQNSNVQDLVKLVNENQKVIDEKKKCIRDDIIESLISTAFEGERSQDGEFSDREVKRLVTRLKNMPAVKINEEILSQVLDTDRSVLALIAIIRDLDVAGEQIGDTIFLIDENDPALLEDLTAHM
;
A
#
# COMPACT_ATOMS: atom_id res chain seq x y z
N MET A 1 -23.07 -8.14 -28.77
CA MET A 1 -22.99 -6.67 -28.92
C MET A 1 -22.18 -6.07 -27.76
N SER A 2 -21.02 -6.66 -27.42
CA SER A 2 -20.27 -6.39 -26.16
C SER A 2 -18.75 -6.41 -26.36
N THR A 3 -18.25 -6.00 -27.53
CA THR A 3 -16.84 -6.25 -27.91
C THR A 3 -16.11 -4.98 -28.37
N GLN A 4 -16.36 -3.82 -27.76
CA GLN A 4 -15.76 -2.54 -28.20
C GLN A 4 -15.30 -1.60 -27.06
N LEU A 5 -15.11 -2.05 -25.82
CA LEU A 5 -14.69 -1.16 -24.72
C LEU A 5 -13.44 -1.62 -23.93
N SER A 6 -12.52 -2.36 -24.56
CA SER A 6 -11.23 -2.74 -23.96
C SER A 6 -10.04 -2.19 -24.75
N LYS A 7 -10.14 -0.93 -25.20
CA LYS A 7 -8.99 -0.21 -25.78
C LYS A 7 -8.66 1.02 -24.95
N ALA A 8 -7.37 1.09 -24.62
CA ALA A 8 -6.63 2.26 -24.18
C ALA A 8 -6.83 2.71 -22.72
N TYR A 9 -6.19 2.00 -21.80
CA TYR A 9 -5.53 2.61 -20.65
C TYR A 9 -4.16 1.93 -20.50
N THR A 10 -3.27 2.19 -21.45
CA THR A 10 -1.85 1.86 -21.36
C THR A 10 -1.23 2.72 -20.27
N GLY A 11 -0.72 2.08 -19.21
CA GLY A 11 -0.11 2.71 -18.03
C GLY A 11 1.24 3.39 -18.28
N GLU A 12 1.35 4.15 -19.37
CA GLU A 12 2.58 4.83 -19.78
C GLU A 12 2.58 6.32 -19.39
N ASP A 13 1.44 6.90 -19.02
CA ASP A 13 1.30 8.34 -18.74
C ASP A 13 1.54 8.76 -17.27
N VAL A 14 1.90 7.85 -16.35
CA VAL A 14 2.05 8.20 -14.92
C VAL A 14 3.49 8.63 -14.57
N ASN A 15 4.48 8.37 -15.43
CA ASN A 15 5.88 8.71 -15.16
C ASN A 15 6.34 10.08 -15.68
N ASP A 16 5.51 10.78 -16.46
CA ASP A 16 5.87 12.09 -17.03
C ASP A 16 5.28 13.30 -16.28
N LEU A 17 4.56 13.09 -15.17
CA LEU A 17 4.35 14.13 -14.18
C LEU A 17 5.62 14.30 -13.33
N LYS A 18 6.69 14.80 -13.96
CA LYS A 18 7.70 15.58 -13.25
C LYS A 18 6.99 16.82 -12.73
N PHE A 19 6.50 16.74 -11.49
CA PHE A 19 6.26 17.94 -10.72
C PHE A 19 7.62 18.63 -10.62
N ASP A 20 7.83 19.65 -11.46
CA ASP A 20 8.82 20.68 -11.24
C ASP A 20 8.43 21.32 -9.90
N VAL A 21 8.89 20.71 -8.82
CA VAL A 21 8.94 21.33 -7.50
C VAL A 21 9.98 22.42 -7.66
N GLU A 22 9.53 23.53 -8.22
CA GLU A 22 10.22 24.80 -8.29
C GLU A 22 10.74 25.04 -6.87
N ALA A 23 12.06 24.87 -6.71
CA ALA A 23 12.71 24.98 -5.42
C ALA A 23 12.25 26.31 -4.83
N PRO A 24 11.74 26.33 -3.59
CA PRO A 24 11.17 27.53 -3.01
C PRO A 24 12.21 28.63 -3.16
N GLU A 25 11.87 29.63 -3.98
CA GLU A 25 12.61 30.88 -4.18
C GLU A 25 13.23 31.21 -2.83
N GLU A 26 14.56 31.12 -2.77
CA GLU A 26 15.31 31.43 -1.56
C GLU A 26 14.84 32.81 -1.16
N LEU A 27 14.02 32.86 -0.09
CA LEU A 27 13.56 34.10 0.49
C LEU A 27 14.81 34.96 0.63
N PRO A 28 14.80 36.19 0.09
CA PRO A 28 15.97 37.05 0.12
C PRO A 28 16.50 36.99 1.53
N SER A 29 17.70 36.41 1.67
CA SER A 29 18.49 36.62 2.85
C SER A 29 18.71 38.11 2.84
N ASP A 30 17.79 38.85 3.47
CA ASP A 30 18.05 40.18 3.98
C ASP A 30 19.28 39.94 4.86
N GLU A 31 20.44 40.07 4.23
CA GLU A 31 21.66 40.56 4.83
C GLU A 31 21.18 41.80 5.57
N LEU A 32 20.79 41.58 6.82
CA LEU A 32 20.76 42.60 7.82
C LEU A 32 22.21 43.05 7.88
N GLU A 33 22.56 43.98 7.00
CA GLU A 33 23.68 44.87 7.13
C GLU A 33 23.64 45.25 8.60
N ASP A 34 24.60 44.70 9.35
CA ASP A 34 24.88 45.14 10.70
C ASP A 34 25.24 46.62 10.53
N GLU A 35 24.22 47.48 10.63
CA GLU A 35 24.40 48.91 10.80
C GLU A 35 25.24 49.03 12.07
N ASP A 36 26.55 49.14 11.87
CA ASP A 36 27.52 49.50 12.89
C ASP A 36 27.00 50.79 13.54
N GLU A 37 26.27 50.63 14.65
CA GLU A 37 25.78 51.72 15.46
C GLU A 37 26.99 52.56 15.88
N GLU A 38 27.22 53.67 15.19
CA GLU A 38 28.26 54.61 15.55
C GLU A 38 28.09 54.99 17.03
N PRO A 39 29.16 54.92 17.84
CA PRO A 39 29.06 55.24 19.25
C PRO A 39 28.69 56.71 19.38
N VAL A 40 27.47 56.98 19.86
CA VAL A 40 26.95 58.33 20.12
C VAL A 40 27.86 59.05 21.12
N LYS A 41 28.86 59.75 20.61
CA LYS A 41 29.96 60.36 21.38
C LYS A 41 29.64 61.78 21.88
N ASN A 42 28.40 62.26 21.78
CA ASN A 42 28.10 63.68 22.01
C ASN A 42 27.35 64.04 23.31
N SER A 43 26.97 63.09 24.18
CA SER A 43 26.40 63.45 25.49
C SER A 43 27.46 63.75 26.56
N ARG A 44 28.69 63.22 26.40
CA ARG A 44 29.80 63.47 27.32
C ARG A 44 30.23 64.94 27.33
N GLY A 45 30.15 65.64 26.19
CA GLY A 45 30.53 67.05 26.09
C GLY A 45 29.59 67.98 26.89
N MET A 46 28.28 67.74 26.85
CA MET A 46 27.31 68.55 27.60
C MET A 46 27.36 68.28 29.11
N ILE A 47 27.55 67.03 29.53
CA ILE A 47 27.71 66.70 30.95
C ILE A 47 29.02 67.29 31.47
N LEU A 48 30.11 67.21 30.70
CA LEU A 48 31.39 67.81 31.06
C LEU A 48 31.27 69.34 31.18
N HIS A 49 30.58 70.02 30.26
CA HIS A 49 30.36 71.46 30.36
C HIS A 49 29.48 71.86 31.54
N ALA A 50 28.43 71.09 31.86
CA ALA A 50 27.61 71.34 33.05
C ALA A 50 28.39 71.13 34.36
N VAL A 51 29.27 70.11 34.41
CA VAL A 51 30.17 69.87 35.55
C VAL A 51 31.20 70.99 35.67
N ILE A 52 31.80 71.44 34.57
CA ILE A 52 32.78 72.53 34.58
C ILE A 52 32.13 73.85 35.02
N VAL A 53 30.97 74.21 34.47
CA VAL A 53 30.26 75.46 34.81
C VAL A 53 29.78 75.44 36.27
N SER A 54 29.25 74.31 36.76
CA SER A 54 28.87 74.18 38.16
C SER A 54 30.08 74.22 39.10
N SER A 55 31.22 73.63 38.71
CA SER A 55 32.45 73.68 39.51
C SER A 55 33.01 75.11 39.63
N LEU A 56 32.98 75.89 38.55
CA LEU A 56 33.38 77.30 38.55
C LEU A 56 32.46 78.16 39.43
N ALA A 57 31.14 77.94 39.38
CA ALA A 57 30.19 78.64 40.26
C ALA A 57 30.42 78.31 41.74
N MET A 58 30.76 77.05 42.05
CA MET A 58 31.03 76.60 43.42
C MET A 58 32.34 77.17 43.96
N ILE A 59 33.40 77.27 43.14
CA ILE A 59 34.67 77.90 43.53
C ILE A 59 34.46 79.40 43.83
N GLY A 60 33.65 80.09 43.02
CA GLY A 60 33.30 81.49 43.25
C GLY A 60 32.55 81.71 44.57
N LEU A 61 31.61 80.82 44.91
CA LEU A 61 30.87 80.87 46.17
C LEU A 61 31.73 80.48 47.38
N TYR A 62 32.70 79.58 47.20
CA TYR A 62 33.66 79.17 48.23
C TYR A 62 34.63 80.29 48.61
N ALA A 63 35.12 81.05 47.62
CA ALA A 63 35.97 82.22 47.85
C ALA A 63 35.25 83.33 48.65
N LEU A 64 33.95 83.50 48.43
CA LEU A 64 33.14 84.50 49.14
C LEU A 64 32.87 84.10 50.62
N THR A 65 32.77 82.81 50.91
CA THR A 65 32.48 82.30 52.27
C THR A 65 33.73 82.18 53.15
N LEU A 66 34.92 81.95 52.58
CA LEU A 66 36.19 81.96 53.32
C LEU A 66 36.50 83.28 54.02
N VAL A 67 35.95 84.40 53.53
CA VAL A 67 36.14 85.73 54.14
C VAL A 67 35.31 85.92 55.41
N THR A 68 34.24 85.15 55.61
CA THR A 68 33.26 85.45 56.67
C THR A 68 33.26 84.51 57.87
N PHE A 69 33.78 83.27 57.81
CA PHE A 69 33.77 82.39 58.99
C PHE A 69 34.79 81.24 58.86
N ALA A 70 35.91 81.31 59.58
CA ALA A 70 37.06 80.39 59.44
C ALA A 70 36.82 78.93 59.95
N GLY A 71 35.58 78.51 60.24
CA GLY A 71 35.29 77.19 60.80
C GLY A 71 34.10 76.43 60.21
N THR A 72 33.12 77.10 59.59
CA THR A 72 31.86 76.46 59.15
C THR A 72 31.79 76.18 57.64
N THR A 73 32.69 76.76 56.84
CA THR A 73 32.69 76.67 55.37
C THR A 73 33.15 75.31 54.83
N LEU A 74 33.97 74.57 55.58
CA LEU A 74 34.38 73.21 55.21
C LEU A 74 33.21 72.22 55.29
N MET A 75 32.28 72.40 56.24
CA MET A 75 31.12 71.52 56.36
C MET A 75 30.10 71.76 55.25
N THR A 76 29.79 73.01 54.90
CA THR A 76 28.81 73.31 53.85
C THR A 76 29.27 72.84 52.47
N ALA A 77 30.57 72.98 52.15
CA ALA A 77 31.13 72.46 50.90
C ALA A 77 31.03 70.92 50.82
N ALA A 78 31.25 70.21 51.93
CA ALA A 78 31.12 68.76 51.98
C ALA A 78 29.66 68.30 51.73
N PHE A 79 28.67 68.98 52.30
CA PHE A 79 27.26 68.64 52.09
C PHE A 79 26.81 68.83 50.64
N VAL A 80 27.21 69.91 49.98
CA VAL A 80 26.84 70.15 48.59
C VAL A 80 27.53 69.16 47.66
N ALA A 81 28.82 68.86 47.89
CA ALA A 81 29.54 67.86 47.11
C ALA A 81 28.90 66.46 47.25
N PHE A 82 28.46 66.09 48.45
CA PHE A 82 27.77 64.82 48.68
C PHE A 82 26.39 64.77 48.01
N GLY A 83 25.63 65.87 48.05
CA GLY A 83 24.32 65.96 47.38
C GLY A 83 24.41 65.86 45.85
N VAL A 84 25.34 66.60 45.24
CA VAL A 84 25.55 66.54 43.78
C VAL A 84 26.11 65.18 43.37
N GLY A 85 27.07 64.63 44.13
CA GLY A 85 27.62 63.30 43.89
C GLY A 85 26.56 62.19 43.94
N GLY A 86 25.65 62.25 44.92
CA GLY A 86 24.52 61.32 45.02
C GLY A 86 23.56 61.41 43.84
N CYS A 87 23.21 62.62 43.40
CA CYS A 87 22.35 62.83 42.23
C CYS A 87 22.96 62.28 40.93
N VAL A 88 24.25 62.51 40.70
CA VAL A 88 24.97 62.00 39.52
C VAL A 88 25.02 60.47 39.55
N MET A 89 25.31 59.86 40.70
CA MET A 89 25.32 58.40 40.86
C MET A 89 23.96 57.76 40.55
N VAL A 90 22.85 58.38 41.00
CA VAL A 90 21.49 57.87 40.68
C VAL A 90 21.16 58.03 39.19
N ALA A 91 21.57 59.14 38.57
CA ALA A 91 21.37 59.37 37.14
C ALA A 91 22.18 58.37 36.29
N GLU A 92 23.43 58.09 36.67
CA GLU A 92 24.29 57.11 36.00
C GLU A 92 23.72 55.70 36.10
N VAL A 93 23.19 55.30 37.26
CA VAL A 93 22.51 54.01 37.43
C VAL A 93 21.24 53.91 36.57
N LYS A 94 20.48 55.00 36.40
CA LYS A 94 19.29 55.01 35.53
C LYS A 94 19.66 54.93 34.05
N LEU A 95 20.72 55.63 33.62
CA LEU A 95 21.20 55.59 32.25
C LEU A 95 21.74 54.20 31.89
N SER A 96 22.52 53.58 32.79
CA SER A 96 23.01 52.20 32.59
C SER A 96 21.85 51.20 32.43
N LYS A 97 20.75 51.38 33.17
CA LYS A 97 19.54 50.54 33.02
C LYS A 97 18.82 50.74 31.69
N MET A 98 18.82 51.94 31.11
CA MET A 98 18.18 52.18 29.80
C MET A 98 18.89 51.47 28.65
N ASP A 99 20.23 51.42 28.65
CA ASP A 99 20.98 50.68 27.64
C ASP A 99 20.76 49.17 27.76
N THR A 100 20.64 48.65 28.98
CA THR A 100 20.25 47.24 29.18
C THR A 100 18.85 46.94 28.67
N PHE A 101 17.90 47.88 28.81
CA PHE A 101 16.54 47.67 28.32
C PHE A 101 16.47 47.67 26.78
N ARG A 102 17.21 48.58 26.13
CA ARG A 102 17.33 48.58 24.66
C ARG A 102 17.94 47.27 24.14
N THR A 103 19.01 46.80 24.79
CA THR A 103 19.64 45.52 24.44
C THR A 103 18.67 44.35 24.59
N ILE A 104 17.92 44.28 25.70
CA ILE A 104 16.91 43.23 25.92
C ILE A 104 15.80 43.32 24.88
N HIS A 105 15.34 44.51 24.55
CA HIS A 105 14.27 44.70 23.57
C HIS A 105 14.70 44.31 22.16
N ASN A 106 15.92 44.64 21.75
CA ASN A 106 16.47 44.21 20.46
C ASN A 106 16.67 42.70 20.39
N ARG A 107 17.12 42.07 21.49
CA ARG A 107 17.17 40.60 21.60
C ARG A 107 15.79 39.98 21.49
N LEU A 108 14.79 40.52 22.19
CA LEU A 108 13.42 40.03 22.13
C LEU A 108 12.84 40.15 20.71
N ARG A 109 13.11 41.25 20.00
CA ARG A 109 12.73 41.38 18.58
C ARG A 109 13.39 40.31 17.70
N LYS A 110 14.68 40.04 17.92
CA LYS A 110 15.40 38.98 17.21
C LYS A 110 14.78 37.62 17.50
N ASP A 111 14.51 37.30 18.75
CA ASP A 111 13.90 36.02 19.15
C ASP A 111 12.49 35.87 18.56
N VAL A 112 11.67 36.93 18.57
CA VAL A 112 10.35 36.93 17.93
C VAL A 112 10.44 36.67 16.43
N ASN A 113 11.40 37.29 15.74
CA ASN A 113 11.60 37.07 14.31
C ASN A 113 12.07 35.64 14.01
N VAL A 114 12.96 35.08 14.84
CA VAL A 114 13.39 33.68 14.73
C VAL A 114 12.21 32.72 14.95
N PHE A 115 11.41 32.94 16.01
CA PHE A 115 10.23 32.13 16.27
C PHE A 115 9.15 32.26 15.19
N ALA A 116 8.98 33.43 14.59
CA ALA A 116 8.09 33.61 13.45
C ALA A 116 8.58 32.80 12.25
N GLY A 117 9.89 32.82 11.97
CA GLY A 117 10.51 32.03 10.91
C GLY A 117 10.38 30.52 11.14
N GLU A 118 10.60 30.05 12.37
CA GLU A 118 10.43 28.64 12.74
C GLU A 118 8.97 28.20 12.64
N ASN A 119 8.01 29.02 13.06
CA ASN A 119 6.59 28.73 12.90
C ASN A 119 6.22 28.58 11.42
N VAL A 120 6.69 29.47 10.55
CA VAL A 120 6.44 29.34 9.10
C VAL A 120 7.02 28.04 8.54
N LYS A 121 8.24 27.66 8.95
CA LYS A 121 8.85 26.37 8.54
C LYS A 121 8.03 25.19 9.04
N LEU A 122 7.56 25.24 10.28
CA LEU A 122 6.77 24.17 10.88
C LEU A 122 5.39 24.04 10.22
N THR A 123 4.74 25.15 9.88
CA THR A 123 3.50 25.16 9.10
C THR A 123 3.70 24.54 7.74
N LYS A 124 4.76 24.92 7.00
CA LYS A 124 5.08 24.30 5.70
C LYS A 124 5.34 22.80 5.82
N ALA A 125 6.05 22.36 6.85
CA ALA A 125 6.29 20.94 7.10
C ALA A 125 4.99 20.18 7.42
N ASN A 126 4.08 20.80 8.18
CA ASN A 126 2.75 20.24 8.48
C ASN A 126 1.89 20.14 7.21
N ASP A 127 1.89 21.17 6.36
CA ASP A 127 1.17 21.16 5.08
C ASP A 127 1.69 20.07 4.13
N ALA A 128 3.02 19.91 4.04
CA ALA A 128 3.65 18.83 3.27
C ALA A 128 3.27 17.45 3.81
N LEU A 129 3.24 17.28 5.14
CA LEU A 129 2.83 16.02 5.76
C LEU A 129 1.35 15.72 5.49
N ASN A 130 0.46 16.72 5.57
CA ASN A 130 -0.95 16.55 5.24
C ASN A 130 -1.16 16.13 3.78
N LEU A 131 -0.38 16.68 2.86
CA LEU A 131 -0.40 16.25 1.45
C LEU A 131 0.02 14.78 1.30
N GLN A 132 1.08 14.36 1.99
CA GLN A 132 1.51 12.95 1.99
C GLN A 132 0.44 12.02 2.57
N VAL A 133 -0.23 12.41 3.67
CA VAL A 133 -1.33 11.63 4.25
C VAL A 133 -2.50 11.52 3.26
N PHE A 134 -2.82 12.61 2.56
CA PHE A 134 -3.87 12.61 1.53
C PHE A 134 -3.54 11.63 0.39
N MET A 135 -2.32 11.69 -0.14
CA MET A 135 -1.86 10.76 -1.19
C MET A 135 -1.86 9.30 -0.71
N LEU A 136 -1.45 9.05 0.54
CA LEU A 136 -1.46 7.72 1.13
C LEU A 136 -2.89 7.16 1.23
N LYS A 137 -3.84 7.99 1.66
CA LYS A 137 -5.25 7.61 1.75
C LYS A 137 -5.86 7.34 0.37
N GLU A 138 -5.50 8.12 -0.65
CA GLU A 138 -5.92 7.86 -2.03
C GLU A 138 -5.37 6.51 -2.53
N ASN A 139 -4.09 6.24 -2.28
CA ASN A 139 -3.47 4.96 -2.63
C ASN A 139 -4.12 3.78 -1.89
N GLU A 140 -4.44 3.94 -0.60
CA GLU A 140 -5.17 2.94 0.19
C GLU A 140 -6.54 2.61 -0.44
N GLN A 141 -7.30 3.64 -0.84
CA GLN A 141 -8.59 3.43 -1.52
C GLN A 141 -8.44 2.70 -2.86
N ARG A 142 -7.40 3.04 -3.65
CA ARG A 142 -7.10 2.33 -4.90
C ARG A 142 -6.74 0.87 -4.65
N PHE A 143 -5.93 0.58 -3.63
CA PHE A 143 -5.59 -0.80 -3.27
C PHE A 143 -6.81 -1.57 -2.75
N GLN A 144 -7.69 -0.93 -1.98
CA GLN A 144 -8.93 -1.55 -1.51
C GLN A 144 -9.87 -1.90 -2.69
N ALA A 145 -9.99 -1.02 -3.68
CA ALA A 145 -10.75 -1.30 -4.90
C ALA A 145 -10.14 -2.46 -5.70
N LEU A 146 -8.81 -2.47 -5.87
CA LEU A 146 -8.11 -3.55 -6.58
C LEU A 146 -8.26 -4.90 -5.85
N ALA A 147 -8.18 -4.90 -4.52
CA ALA A 147 -8.38 -6.10 -3.70
C ALA A 147 -9.82 -6.62 -3.79
N ALA A 148 -10.82 -5.73 -3.90
CA ALA A 148 -12.21 -6.12 -4.11
C ALA A 148 -12.41 -6.75 -5.50
N GLU A 149 -11.81 -6.17 -6.55
CA GLU A 149 -11.84 -6.69 -7.91
C GLU A 149 -11.16 -8.06 -8.02
N GLN A 150 -9.99 -8.23 -7.39
CA GLN A 150 -9.27 -9.50 -7.36
C GLN A 150 -10.03 -10.59 -6.61
N ASN A 151 -10.70 -10.27 -5.50
CA ASN A 151 -11.55 -11.25 -4.80
C ASN A 151 -12.73 -11.71 -5.65
N SER A 152 -13.33 -10.82 -6.44
CA SER A 152 -14.38 -11.20 -7.41
C SER A 152 -13.83 -12.15 -8.47
N ASN A 153 -12.67 -11.85 -9.04
CA ASN A 153 -12.04 -12.67 -10.08
C ASN A 153 -11.66 -14.07 -9.58
N VAL A 154 -11.23 -14.22 -8.32
CA VAL A 154 -10.94 -15.54 -7.74
C VAL A 154 -12.22 -16.35 -7.56
N GLN A 155 -13.33 -15.73 -7.12
CA GLN A 155 -14.61 -16.43 -7.01
C GLN A 155 -15.14 -16.89 -8.38
N ASP A 156 -15.01 -16.05 -9.40
CA ASP A 156 -15.40 -16.38 -10.77
C ASP A 156 -14.55 -17.52 -11.35
N LEU A 157 -13.24 -17.53 -11.06
CA LEU A 157 -12.36 -18.64 -11.47
C LEU A 157 -12.76 -19.96 -10.79
N VAL A 158 -13.01 -19.95 -9.47
CA VAL A 158 -13.47 -21.15 -8.74
C VAL A 158 -14.80 -21.64 -9.31
N LYS A 159 -15.71 -20.73 -9.64
CA LYS A 159 -16.98 -21.08 -10.28
C LYS A 159 -16.76 -21.72 -11.66
N LEU A 160 -15.91 -21.16 -12.50
CA LEU A 160 -15.58 -21.71 -13.82
C LEU A 160 -14.92 -23.08 -13.73
N VAL A 161 -14.03 -23.30 -12.75
CA VAL A 161 -13.41 -24.62 -12.53
C VAL A 161 -14.46 -25.65 -12.10
N ASN A 162 -15.39 -25.28 -11.20
CA ASN A 162 -16.48 -26.17 -10.80
C ASN A 162 -17.45 -26.47 -11.96
N GLU A 163 -17.77 -25.48 -12.79
CA GLU A 163 -18.58 -25.66 -13.99
C GLU A 163 -17.88 -26.58 -15.00
N ASN A 164 -16.58 -26.38 -15.23
CA ASN A 164 -15.78 -27.27 -16.09
C ASN A 164 -15.72 -28.71 -15.55
N GLN A 165 -15.57 -28.88 -14.23
CA GLN A 165 -15.59 -30.22 -13.62
C GLN A 165 -16.93 -30.90 -13.87
N LYS A 166 -18.04 -30.18 -13.70
CA LYS A 166 -19.38 -30.70 -13.98
C LYS A 166 -19.54 -31.12 -15.46
N VAL A 167 -19.03 -30.31 -16.39
CA VAL A 167 -19.04 -30.65 -17.82
C VAL A 167 -18.19 -31.88 -18.10
N ILE A 168 -17.05 -32.05 -17.44
CA ILE A 168 -16.22 -33.25 -17.56
C ILE A 168 -16.97 -34.49 -17.05
N ASP A 169 -17.66 -34.38 -15.91
CA ASP A 169 -18.43 -35.50 -15.35
C ASP A 169 -19.60 -35.88 -16.27
N GLU A 170 -20.29 -34.90 -16.86
CA GLU A 170 -21.34 -35.13 -17.87
C GLU A 170 -20.77 -35.80 -19.13
N LYS A 171 -19.60 -35.37 -19.60
CA LYS A 171 -18.92 -36.00 -20.74
C LYS A 171 -18.50 -37.44 -20.43
N LYS A 172 -17.94 -37.70 -19.25
CA LYS A 172 -17.58 -39.07 -18.81
C LYS A 172 -18.80 -39.98 -18.82
N LYS A 173 -19.95 -39.47 -18.39
CA LYS A 173 -21.21 -40.20 -18.46
C LYS A 173 -21.59 -40.51 -19.92
N CYS A 174 -21.53 -39.53 -20.82
CA CYS A 174 -21.81 -39.78 -22.25
C CYS A 174 -20.87 -40.85 -22.85
N ILE A 175 -19.57 -40.79 -22.54
CA ILE A 175 -18.61 -41.81 -22.99
C ILE A 175 -18.99 -43.21 -22.47
N ARG A 176 -19.40 -43.31 -21.20
CA ARG A 176 -19.86 -44.57 -20.63
C ARG A 176 -21.09 -45.10 -21.34
N ASP A 177 -22.07 -44.23 -21.59
CA ASP A 177 -23.30 -44.58 -22.32
C ASP A 177 -22.93 -45.10 -23.73
N ASP A 178 -22.02 -44.42 -24.44
CA ASP A 178 -21.55 -44.81 -25.78
C ASP A 178 -20.80 -46.17 -25.78
N ILE A 179 -19.98 -46.42 -24.76
CA ILE A 179 -19.29 -47.71 -24.58
C ILE A 179 -20.31 -48.82 -24.31
N ILE A 180 -21.29 -48.57 -23.43
CA ILE A 180 -22.35 -49.54 -23.11
C ILE A 180 -23.18 -49.85 -24.36
N GLU A 181 -23.57 -48.83 -25.14
CA GLU A 181 -24.28 -49.02 -26.40
C GLU A 181 -23.46 -49.85 -27.39
N SER A 182 -22.15 -49.59 -27.49
CA SER A 182 -21.23 -50.34 -28.35
C SER A 182 -21.09 -51.80 -27.90
N LEU A 183 -21.00 -52.05 -26.59
CA LEU A 183 -20.96 -53.40 -26.01
C LEU A 183 -22.25 -54.18 -26.29
N ILE A 184 -23.41 -53.55 -26.07
CA ILE A 184 -24.72 -54.15 -26.34
C ILE A 184 -24.86 -54.45 -27.85
N SER A 185 -24.50 -53.50 -28.71
CA SER A 185 -24.54 -53.68 -30.16
C SER A 185 -23.66 -54.85 -30.59
N THR A 186 -22.47 -54.98 -30.02
CA THR A 186 -21.56 -56.09 -30.32
C THR A 186 -22.04 -57.43 -29.78
N ALA A 187 -22.71 -57.44 -28.64
CA ALA A 187 -23.39 -58.63 -28.12
C ALA A 187 -24.47 -59.11 -29.10
N PHE A 188 -25.32 -58.21 -29.59
CA PHE A 188 -26.34 -58.53 -30.60
C PHE A 188 -25.74 -58.94 -31.95
N GLU A 189 -24.68 -58.29 -32.42
CA GLU A 189 -23.97 -58.70 -33.65
C GLU A 189 -23.23 -60.03 -33.52
N GLY A 190 -22.97 -60.46 -32.29
CA GLY A 190 -22.38 -61.77 -31.97
C GLY A 190 -23.37 -62.91 -32.17
N GLU A 191 -24.65 -62.67 -31.91
CA GLU A 191 -25.75 -63.62 -32.04
C GLU A 191 -26.25 -63.66 -33.49
N ARG A 192 -25.85 -64.69 -34.25
CA ARG A 192 -26.26 -64.80 -35.67
C ARG A 192 -27.53 -65.61 -35.85
N SER A 193 -27.79 -66.53 -34.92
CA SER A 193 -28.90 -67.49 -34.93
C SER A 193 -30.25 -66.90 -34.54
N GLN A 194 -30.29 -65.77 -33.83
CA GLN A 194 -31.51 -65.14 -33.31
C GLN A 194 -32.35 -66.07 -32.40
N ASP A 195 -31.71 -67.06 -31.77
CA ASP A 195 -32.33 -68.02 -30.84
C ASP A 195 -32.18 -67.61 -29.37
N GLY A 196 -31.50 -66.50 -29.09
CA GLY A 196 -31.27 -65.95 -27.76
C GLY A 196 -30.16 -66.64 -26.96
N GLU A 197 -29.46 -67.61 -27.56
CA GLU A 197 -28.39 -68.39 -26.93
C GLU A 197 -27.10 -68.39 -27.77
N PHE A 198 -25.95 -68.24 -27.13
CA PHE A 198 -24.67 -68.25 -27.84
C PHE A 198 -24.14 -69.68 -28.05
N SER A 199 -23.78 -70.01 -29.29
CA SER A 199 -22.98 -71.21 -29.59
C SER A 199 -21.50 -71.01 -29.22
N ASP A 200 -20.75 -72.09 -28.98
CA ASP A 200 -19.32 -72.04 -28.62
C ASP A 200 -18.46 -71.26 -29.64
N ARG A 201 -18.88 -71.26 -30.92
CA ARG A 201 -18.20 -70.52 -31.99
C ARG A 201 -18.51 -69.03 -31.91
N GLU A 202 -19.73 -68.66 -31.55
CA GLU A 202 -20.15 -67.27 -31.36
C GLU A 202 -19.52 -66.67 -30.11
N VAL A 203 -19.44 -67.42 -29.01
CA VAL A 203 -18.72 -67.00 -27.80
C VAL A 203 -17.27 -66.61 -28.12
N LYS A 204 -16.52 -67.47 -28.81
CA LYS A 204 -15.13 -67.16 -29.20
C LYS A 204 -15.02 -65.91 -30.08
N ARG A 205 -15.99 -65.70 -30.98
CA ARG A 205 -16.03 -64.53 -31.86
C ARG A 205 -16.36 -63.25 -31.07
N LEU A 206 -17.31 -63.34 -30.14
CA LEU A 206 -17.70 -62.26 -29.26
C LEU A 206 -16.51 -61.83 -28.39
N VAL A 207 -15.84 -62.77 -27.72
CA VAL A 207 -14.63 -62.50 -26.91
C VAL A 207 -13.56 -61.79 -27.75
N THR A 208 -13.32 -62.26 -28.98
CA THR A 208 -12.32 -61.63 -29.87
C THR A 208 -12.70 -60.21 -30.28
N ARG A 209 -13.99 -59.95 -30.55
CA ARG A 209 -14.48 -58.60 -30.88
C ARG A 209 -14.39 -57.66 -29.69
N LEU A 210 -14.86 -58.12 -28.53
CA LEU A 210 -14.86 -57.34 -27.31
C LEU A 210 -13.41 -57.00 -26.87
N LYS A 211 -12.45 -57.92 -27.06
CA LYS A 211 -11.02 -57.66 -26.81
C LYS A 211 -10.41 -56.59 -27.71
N ASN A 212 -10.93 -56.45 -28.93
CA ASN A 212 -10.46 -55.47 -29.90
C ASN A 212 -11.17 -54.12 -29.78
N MET A 213 -12.11 -53.97 -28.84
CA MET A 213 -12.72 -52.66 -28.59
C MET A 213 -11.74 -51.74 -27.88
N PRO A 214 -11.65 -50.47 -28.29
CA PRO A 214 -10.93 -49.46 -27.51
C PRO A 214 -11.63 -49.27 -26.16
N ALA A 215 -10.84 -48.93 -25.13
CA ALA A 215 -11.27 -48.56 -23.78
C ALA A 215 -11.87 -49.63 -22.84
N VAL A 216 -12.14 -50.84 -23.32
CA VAL A 216 -12.69 -51.91 -22.47
C VAL A 216 -11.64 -53.00 -22.24
N LYS A 217 -11.20 -53.15 -20.99
CA LYS A 217 -10.36 -54.27 -20.56
C LYS A 217 -11.25 -55.39 -20.05
N ILE A 218 -11.08 -56.59 -20.61
CA ILE A 218 -11.96 -57.73 -20.34
C ILE A 218 -11.17 -58.84 -19.68
N ASN A 219 -11.74 -59.38 -18.61
CA ASN A 219 -11.26 -60.62 -18.04
C ASN A 219 -11.89 -61.82 -18.77
N GLU A 220 -11.16 -62.37 -19.73
CA GLU A 220 -11.61 -63.49 -20.57
C GLU A 220 -12.02 -64.71 -19.74
N GLU A 221 -11.32 -64.98 -18.64
CA GLU A 221 -11.55 -66.16 -17.80
C GLU A 221 -12.92 -66.06 -17.11
N ILE A 222 -13.20 -64.93 -16.47
CA ILE A 222 -14.47 -64.70 -15.78
C ILE A 222 -15.62 -64.63 -16.78
N LEU A 223 -15.43 -63.96 -17.93
CA LEU A 223 -16.44 -63.89 -18.98
C LEU A 223 -16.79 -65.29 -19.52
N SER A 224 -15.78 -66.13 -19.76
CA SER A 224 -15.99 -67.50 -20.24
C SER A 224 -16.74 -68.37 -19.23
N GLN A 225 -16.42 -68.23 -17.94
CA GLN A 225 -17.08 -68.98 -16.87
C GLN A 225 -18.56 -68.60 -16.72
N VAL A 226 -18.87 -67.31 -16.87
CA VAL A 226 -20.26 -66.82 -16.81
C VAL A 226 -21.05 -67.29 -18.04
N LEU A 227 -20.45 -67.23 -19.24
CA LEU A 227 -21.09 -67.70 -20.47
C LEU A 227 -21.26 -69.22 -20.50
N ASP A 228 -20.42 -69.99 -19.80
CA ASP A 228 -20.63 -71.43 -19.63
C ASP A 228 -21.80 -71.76 -18.70
N THR A 229 -22.11 -70.86 -17.76
CA THR A 229 -23.24 -71.03 -16.83
C THR A 229 -24.56 -70.57 -17.44
N ASP A 230 -24.57 -69.38 -18.06
CA ASP A 230 -25.73 -68.79 -18.71
C ASP A 230 -25.36 -68.27 -20.11
N ARG A 231 -25.76 -69.02 -21.14
CA ARG A 231 -25.50 -68.69 -22.56
C ARG A 231 -26.47 -67.67 -23.14
N SER A 232 -27.35 -67.11 -22.32
CA SER A 232 -28.38 -66.19 -22.80
C SER A 232 -27.81 -64.79 -23.05
N VAL A 233 -28.18 -64.20 -24.19
CA VAL A 233 -27.87 -62.80 -24.53
C VAL A 233 -28.39 -61.84 -23.47
N LEU A 234 -29.56 -62.15 -22.89
CA LEU A 234 -30.18 -61.31 -21.85
C LEU A 234 -29.37 -61.29 -20.55
N ALA A 235 -28.72 -62.41 -20.19
CA ALA A 235 -27.85 -62.48 -19.03
C ALA A 235 -26.61 -61.60 -19.22
N LEU A 236 -26.01 -61.62 -20.42
CA LEU A 236 -24.88 -60.76 -20.77
C LEU A 236 -25.27 -59.27 -20.74
N ILE A 237 -26.44 -58.91 -21.29
CA ILE A 237 -26.93 -57.52 -21.25
C ILE A 237 -27.20 -57.06 -19.80
N ALA A 238 -27.71 -57.95 -18.94
CA ALA A 238 -27.92 -57.61 -17.53
C ALA A 238 -26.59 -57.28 -16.83
N ILE A 239 -25.53 -58.04 -17.11
CA ILE A 239 -24.18 -57.79 -16.59
C ILE A 239 -23.60 -56.47 -17.13
N ILE A 240 -23.78 -56.20 -18.43
CA ILE A 240 -23.34 -54.94 -19.04
C ILE A 240 -24.09 -53.74 -18.44
N ARG A 241 -25.37 -53.90 -18.12
CA ARG A 241 -26.19 -52.85 -17.53
C ARG A 241 -25.83 -52.57 -16.06
N ASP A 242 -25.42 -53.59 -15.31
CA ASP A 242 -24.91 -53.39 -13.95
C ASP A 242 -23.60 -52.57 -13.91
N LEU A 243 -22.87 -52.52 -15.03
CA LEU A 243 -21.69 -51.66 -15.21
C LEU A 243 -22.01 -50.16 -15.21
N ASP A 244 -23.23 -49.78 -15.61
CA ASP A 244 -23.72 -48.38 -15.68
C ASP A 244 -23.86 -47.76 -14.28
N VAL A 245 -24.22 -48.58 -13.28
CA VAL A 245 -24.65 -48.11 -11.96
C VAL A 245 -23.48 -47.79 -11.02
N ALA A 246 -22.29 -48.34 -11.29
CA ALA A 246 -21.17 -48.28 -10.36
C ALA A 246 -19.94 -47.63 -11.00
N GLY A 247 -19.92 -46.30 -11.00
CA GLY A 247 -18.82 -45.48 -11.53
C GLY A 247 -17.46 -45.63 -10.83
N GLU A 248 -17.31 -46.53 -9.86
CA GLU A 248 -16.04 -46.92 -9.24
C GLU A 248 -16.21 -48.36 -8.69
N GLN A 249 -15.87 -49.38 -9.48
CA GLN A 249 -15.73 -50.74 -8.96
C GLN A 249 -14.27 -51.18 -9.04
N ILE A 250 -13.58 -51.06 -7.90
CA ILE A 250 -12.28 -51.69 -7.65
C ILE A 250 -12.57 -53.11 -7.16
N GLY A 251 -12.51 -54.10 -8.06
CA GLY A 251 -12.75 -55.53 -7.75
C GLY A 251 -12.87 -56.39 -9.02
N ASP A 252 -12.99 -57.72 -8.83
CA ASP A 252 -13.12 -58.80 -9.85
C ASP A 252 -14.34 -58.62 -10.78
N THR A 253 -14.35 -57.54 -11.55
CA THR A 253 -15.37 -57.21 -12.53
C THR A 253 -14.92 -57.68 -13.91
N ILE A 254 -15.88 -58.14 -14.71
CA ILE A 254 -15.62 -58.72 -16.04
C ILE A 254 -15.14 -57.65 -17.03
N PHE A 255 -15.64 -56.42 -16.85
CA PHE A 255 -15.31 -55.27 -17.69
C PHE A 255 -14.74 -54.15 -16.82
N LEU A 256 -13.56 -53.67 -17.21
CA LEU A 256 -12.93 -52.49 -16.63
C LEU A 256 -12.87 -51.42 -17.71
N ILE A 257 -13.62 -50.34 -17.52
CA ILE A 257 -13.57 -49.16 -18.40
C ILE A 257 -12.42 -48.28 -17.94
N ASP A 258 -11.45 -48.04 -18.82
CA ASP A 258 -10.36 -47.12 -18.56
C ASP A 258 -10.77 -45.71 -19.03
N GLU A 259 -11.43 -44.95 -18.16
CA GLU A 259 -11.88 -43.58 -18.48
C GLU A 259 -10.73 -42.61 -18.80
N ASN A 260 -9.48 -42.98 -18.50
CA ASN A 260 -8.30 -42.15 -18.71
C ASN A 260 -7.48 -42.59 -19.94
N ASP A 261 -7.99 -43.50 -20.77
CA ASP A 261 -7.29 -43.91 -21.99
C ASP A 261 -7.19 -42.72 -22.98
N PRO A 262 -5.98 -42.27 -23.35
CA PRO A 262 -5.81 -41.14 -24.26
C PRO A 262 -6.46 -41.37 -25.63
N ALA A 263 -6.67 -42.63 -26.05
CA ALA A 263 -7.35 -42.94 -27.31
C ALA A 263 -8.83 -42.52 -27.32
N LEU A 264 -9.52 -42.57 -26.18
CA LEU A 264 -10.91 -42.08 -26.05
C LEU A 264 -10.98 -40.56 -26.13
N LEU A 265 -9.98 -39.89 -25.56
CA LEU A 265 -9.93 -38.43 -25.54
C LEU A 265 -9.66 -37.86 -26.93
N GLU A 266 -8.82 -38.51 -27.73
CA GLU A 266 -8.56 -38.10 -29.11
C GLU A 266 -9.83 -38.19 -29.99
N ASP A 267 -10.59 -39.28 -29.90
CA ASP A 267 -11.78 -39.50 -30.75
C ASP A 267 -12.91 -38.49 -30.43
N LEU A 268 -13.06 -38.13 -29.16
CA LEU A 268 -13.99 -37.06 -28.74
C LEU A 268 -13.56 -35.67 -29.22
N THR A 269 -12.26 -35.39 -29.26
CA THR A 269 -11.78 -34.11 -29.80
C THR A 269 -11.89 -34.03 -31.32
N ALA A 270 -11.91 -35.16 -32.02
CA ALA A 270 -12.08 -35.20 -33.47
C ALA A 270 -13.51 -34.88 -33.94
N HIS A 271 -14.51 -35.03 -33.04
CA HIS A 271 -15.92 -34.80 -33.32
C HIS A 271 -16.49 -33.47 -32.77
N MET A 272 -15.68 -32.68 -32.05
CA MET A 272 -16.01 -31.30 -31.61
C MET A 272 -15.46 -30.25 -32.57
#